data_AF-A0A023FVZ5-F1
#
_entry.id   AF-A0A023FVZ5-F1
#
_cell.length_a   1.000
_cell.length_b   1.000
_cell.length_c   1.000
_cell.angle_alpha   90.00
_cell.angle_beta   90.00
_cell.angle_gamma   90.00
#
_symmetry.space_group_name_H-M   'P 1'
#
loop_
_entity.id
_entity.type
_entity.pdbx_description
1 polymer ?
#
loop_
_entity_poly.entity_id
_entity_poly.type
_entity_poly.pdbx_seq_one_letter_code
_entity_poly.pdbx_strand_id
1 'polypeptide(L)'
;RPVGLCEDADVAIRKQAIKDLPSFCKDSKEYVPKIADVLAQLLLTEDHTELLVIQHSLVTLVKLDARGTLGGVFSQVVAGEDLVRERAIKFLCAKLPSMGAEVLTKEVEEFLFQECCKVMQDVTGQEFTSLMQLLSGLKLAKTIPGQQALVDLAAEQADLGKPLGESGGAGDASSRTEALAKLVQCIRQALPYFSPYVSSAKFVAHLCQQVLPGQVTTDAETLEILKLLAEMAPFAANLSAEDLQTCLKLVFDKLLELMPLPPAGEETEN
;
A
#
# COMPACT_ATOMS: atom_id res chain seq x y z
N ARG A 1 6.62 -39.14 0.64
CA ARG A 1 5.78 -37.92 0.60
C ARG A 1 6.01 -37.14 1.89
N PRO A 2 7.02 -36.25 1.94
CA PRO A 2 7.34 -35.47 3.14
C PRO A 2 6.19 -34.55 3.58
N VAL A 3 5.38 -34.08 2.63
CA VAL A 3 4.22 -33.20 2.85
C VAL A 3 3.18 -33.84 3.78
N GLY A 4 2.99 -35.16 3.72
CA GLY A 4 2.02 -35.84 4.60
C GLY A 4 2.40 -35.84 6.08
N LEU A 5 3.68 -35.66 6.42
CA LEU A 5 4.14 -35.51 7.81
C LEU A 5 3.94 -34.09 8.35
N CYS A 6 3.68 -33.12 7.47
CA CYS A 6 3.37 -31.75 7.87
C CYS A 6 1.92 -31.59 8.35
N GLU A 7 1.12 -32.64 8.25
CA GLU A 7 -0.29 -32.71 8.70
C GLU A 7 -0.47 -33.74 9.82
N ASP A 8 0.62 -34.21 10.43
CA ASP A 8 0.58 -35.21 11.50
C ASP A 8 -0.17 -34.68 12.75
N ALA A 9 -0.82 -35.58 13.49
CA ALA A 9 -1.51 -35.21 14.72
C ALA A 9 -0.54 -34.68 15.79
N ASP A 10 0.70 -35.17 15.81
CA ASP A 10 1.74 -34.72 16.73
C ASP A 10 2.46 -33.46 16.19
N VAL A 11 2.31 -32.35 16.92
CA VAL A 11 2.96 -31.07 16.61
C VAL A 11 4.49 -31.17 16.58
N ALA A 12 5.09 -32.06 17.37
CA ALA A 12 6.54 -32.25 17.36
C ALA A 12 7.00 -32.89 16.03
N ILE A 13 6.23 -33.85 15.51
CA ILE A 13 6.49 -34.48 14.21
C ILE A 13 6.32 -33.45 13.09
N ARG A 14 5.22 -32.67 13.09
CA ARG A 14 5.00 -31.62 12.10
C ARG A 14 6.14 -30.60 12.09
N LYS A 15 6.53 -30.08 13.26
CA LYS A 15 7.63 -29.11 13.38
C LYS A 15 8.94 -29.66 12.83
N GLN A 16 9.26 -30.92 13.10
CA GLN A 16 10.46 -31.54 12.57
C GLN A 16 10.39 -31.68 11.04
N ALA A 17 9.26 -32.14 10.51
CA ALA A 17 9.04 -32.24 9.06
C ALA A 17 9.17 -30.88 8.36
N ILE A 18 8.52 -29.84 8.90
CA ILE A 18 8.58 -28.46 8.38
C ILE A 18 10.03 -27.95 8.35
N LYS A 19 10.78 -28.16 9.44
CA LYS A 19 12.17 -27.72 9.56
C LYS A 19 13.08 -28.37 8.52
N ASP A 20 12.77 -29.61 8.13
CA ASP A 20 13.56 -30.36 7.16
C ASP A 20 13.19 -30.04 5.70
N LEU A 21 12.02 -29.44 5.44
CA LEU A 21 11.56 -29.09 4.08
C LEU A 21 12.58 -28.27 3.25
N PRO A 22 13.22 -27.21 3.78
CA PRO A 22 14.22 -26.45 3.02
C PRO A 22 15.44 -27.28 2.59
N SER A 23 15.75 -28.39 3.28
CA SER A 23 16.91 -29.22 2.94
C SER A 23 16.76 -29.93 1.60
N PHE A 24 15.53 -30.27 1.20
CA PHE A 24 15.22 -30.88 -0.10
C PHE A 24 15.50 -29.95 -1.28
N CYS A 25 15.54 -28.64 -1.05
CA CYS A 25 15.77 -27.64 -2.09
C CYS A 25 17.26 -27.38 -2.37
N LYS A 26 18.19 -27.86 -1.53
CA LYS A 26 19.63 -27.54 -1.64
C LYS A 26 20.20 -27.96 -3.00
N ASP A 27 19.86 -29.17 -3.43
CA ASP A 27 20.35 -29.77 -4.67
C ASP A 27 19.29 -29.74 -5.79
N SER A 28 18.10 -29.21 -5.53
CA SER A 28 16.96 -29.25 -6.46
C SER A 28 16.10 -27.99 -6.32
N LYS A 29 16.63 -26.86 -6.79
CA LYS A 29 15.98 -25.54 -6.68
C LYS A 29 14.62 -25.45 -7.40
N GLU A 30 14.36 -26.34 -8.37
CA GLU A 30 13.07 -26.44 -9.05
C GLU A 30 11.87 -26.69 -8.11
N TYR A 31 12.12 -27.28 -6.93
CA TYR A 31 11.07 -27.51 -5.93
C TYR A 31 10.85 -26.32 -4.98
N VAL A 32 11.71 -25.30 -5.00
CA VAL A 32 11.63 -24.15 -4.07
C VAL A 32 10.25 -23.49 -4.14
N PRO A 33 9.70 -23.12 -5.31
CA PRO A 33 8.39 -22.45 -5.35
C PRO A 33 7.28 -23.31 -4.75
N LYS A 34 7.30 -24.62 -5.04
CA LYS A 34 6.30 -25.56 -4.54
C LYS A 34 6.41 -25.76 -3.02
N ILE A 35 7.61 -25.83 -2.47
CA ILE A 35 7.80 -25.97 -1.02
C ILE A 35 7.46 -24.66 -0.31
N ALA A 36 7.80 -23.51 -0.89
CA ALA A 36 7.42 -22.20 -0.36
C ALA A 36 5.90 -22.02 -0.32
N ASP A 37 5.19 -22.46 -1.37
CA ASP A 37 3.72 -22.47 -1.43
C ASP A 37 3.09 -23.30 -0.30
N VAL A 38 3.59 -24.53 -0.08
CA VAL A 38 3.15 -25.38 1.05
C VAL A 38 3.44 -24.71 2.39
N LEU A 39 4.65 -24.17 2.59
CA LEU A 39 5.00 -23.48 3.84
C LEU A 39 4.14 -22.23 4.08
N ALA A 40 3.76 -21.51 3.02
CA ALA A 40 2.86 -20.36 3.11
C ALA A 40 1.46 -20.78 3.57
N GLN A 41 0.92 -21.90 3.07
CA GLN A 41 -0.35 -22.47 3.56
C GLN A 41 -0.28 -22.82 5.05
N LEU A 42 0.84 -23.37 5.52
CA LEU A 42 1.02 -23.75 6.92
C LEU A 42 1.07 -22.55 7.89
N LEU A 43 1.23 -21.30 7.40
CA LEU A 43 1.20 -20.09 8.23
C LEU A 43 -0.13 -19.88 9.00
N LEU A 44 -1.16 -20.65 8.64
CA LEU A 44 -2.44 -20.72 9.35
C LEU A 44 -2.39 -21.43 10.71
N THR A 45 -1.28 -22.09 11.06
CA THR A 45 -1.19 -22.77 12.36
C THR A 45 -1.51 -21.82 13.53
N GLU A 46 -2.24 -22.35 14.50
CA GLU A 46 -2.56 -21.67 15.76
C GLU A 46 -1.45 -21.87 16.82
N ASP A 47 -0.58 -22.87 16.63
CA ASP A 47 0.56 -23.08 17.53
C ASP A 47 1.67 -22.08 17.25
N HIS A 48 1.92 -21.20 18.22
CA HIS A 48 2.93 -20.14 18.07
C HIS A 48 4.33 -20.71 17.82
N THR A 49 4.67 -21.85 18.43
CA THR A 49 6.01 -22.42 18.27
C THR A 49 6.21 -23.08 16.91
N GLU A 50 5.16 -23.64 16.33
CA GLU A 50 5.12 -24.15 14.96
C GLU A 50 5.19 -23.01 13.95
N LEU A 51 4.44 -21.92 14.19
CA LEU A 51 4.50 -20.70 13.36
C LEU A 51 5.93 -20.17 13.24
N LEU A 52 6.69 -20.13 14.35
CA LEU A 52 8.09 -19.70 14.33
C LEU A 52 8.96 -20.62 13.47
N VAL A 53 8.73 -21.94 13.51
CA VAL A 53 9.46 -22.92 12.69
C VAL A 53 9.13 -22.74 11.21
N ILE A 54 7.86 -22.48 10.86
CA ILE A 54 7.42 -22.22 9.48
C ILE A 54 8.08 -20.94 8.95
N GLN A 55 8.01 -19.84 9.71
CA GLN A 55 8.64 -18.57 9.34
C GLN A 55 10.16 -18.72 9.16
N HIS A 56 10.84 -19.45 10.04
CA HIS A 56 12.26 -19.72 9.89
C HIS A 56 12.57 -20.56 8.65
N SER A 57 11.72 -21.52 8.32
CA SER A 57 11.86 -22.39 7.13
C SER A 57 11.68 -21.59 5.85
N LEU A 58 10.69 -20.69 5.79
CA LEU A 58 10.52 -19.74 4.69
C LEU A 58 11.73 -18.80 4.57
N VAL A 59 12.24 -18.22 5.66
CA VAL A 59 13.46 -17.39 5.63
C VAL A 59 14.67 -18.18 5.12
N THR A 60 14.80 -19.44 5.48
CA THR A 60 15.86 -20.33 4.98
C THR A 60 15.75 -20.51 3.47
N LEU A 61 14.53 -20.69 2.94
CA LEU A 61 14.28 -20.76 1.51
C LEU A 61 14.55 -19.43 0.80
N VAL A 62 14.15 -18.30 1.38
CA VAL A 62 14.44 -16.96 0.83
C VAL A 62 15.95 -16.76 0.66
N LYS A 63 16.76 -17.20 1.63
CA LYS A 63 18.22 -17.14 1.54
C LYS A 63 18.83 -18.12 0.52
N LEU A 64 18.15 -19.21 0.22
CA LEU A 64 18.59 -20.23 -0.75
C LEU A 64 18.27 -19.83 -2.20
N ASP A 65 17.05 -19.35 -2.41
CA ASP A 65 16.51 -18.88 -3.68
C ASP A 65 15.33 -17.92 -3.40
N ALA A 66 15.64 -16.64 -3.30
CA ALA A 66 14.66 -15.60 -2.99
C ALA A 66 13.54 -15.53 -4.02
N ARG A 67 13.88 -15.57 -5.32
CA ARG A 67 12.89 -15.43 -6.40
C ARG A 67 11.93 -16.62 -6.42
N GLY A 68 12.45 -17.84 -6.35
CA GLY A 68 11.61 -19.04 -6.29
C GLY A 68 10.71 -19.05 -5.06
N THR A 69 11.25 -18.66 -3.90
CA THR A 69 10.48 -18.63 -2.64
C THR A 69 9.37 -17.58 -2.68
N LEU A 70 9.70 -16.36 -3.10
CA LEU A 70 8.71 -15.29 -3.24
C LEU A 70 7.63 -15.66 -4.24
N GLY A 71 7.97 -16.33 -5.35
CA GLY A 71 6.98 -16.84 -6.30
C GLY A 71 5.95 -17.77 -5.66
N GLY A 72 6.39 -18.69 -4.80
CA GLY A 72 5.48 -19.58 -4.04
C GLY A 72 4.70 -18.88 -2.92
N VAL A 73 5.24 -17.81 -2.34
CA VAL A 73 4.48 -17.00 -1.37
C VAL A 73 3.42 -16.16 -2.09
N PHE A 74 3.77 -15.53 -3.22
CA PHE A 74 2.84 -14.71 -4.00
C PHE A 74 1.75 -15.54 -4.67
N SER A 75 1.97 -16.81 -5.02
CA SER A 75 0.87 -17.69 -5.47
C SER A 75 -0.23 -17.81 -4.41
N GLN A 76 0.14 -17.90 -3.13
CA GLN A 76 -0.82 -17.90 -2.03
C GLN A 76 -1.44 -16.52 -1.77
N VAL A 77 -0.71 -15.43 -1.99
CA VAL A 77 -1.28 -14.07 -1.88
C VAL A 77 -2.34 -13.83 -2.96
N VAL A 78 -2.12 -14.32 -4.18
CA VAL A 78 -3.00 -14.08 -5.34
C VAL A 78 -4.16 -15.06 -5.40
N ALA A 79 -3.93 -16.35 -5.11
CA ALA A 79 -4.90 -17.42 -5.34
C ALA A 79 -5.22 -18.26 -4.10
N GLY A 80 -4.59 -17.97 -2.95
CA GLY A 80 -4.88 -18.64 -1.68
C GLY A 80 -6.16 -18.11 -1.03
N GLU A 81 -6.54 -18.76 0.07
CA GLU A 81 -7.66 -18.32 0.90
C GLU A 81 -7.32 -17.02 1.66
N ASP A 82 -8.33 -16.22 2.01
CA ASP A 82 -8.17 -14.89 2.63
C ASP A 82 -7.23 -14.90 3.84
N LEU A 83 -7.36 -15.89 4.73
CA LEU A 83 -6.49 -16.02 5.90
C LEU A 83 -5.05 -16.36 5.52
N VAL A 84 -4.84 -17.21 4.50
CA VAL A 84 -3.49 -17.55 4.04
C VAL A 84 -2.83 -16.32 3.44
N ARG A 85 -3.58 -15.59 2.59
CA ARG A 85 -3.15 -14.32 2.00
C ARG A 85 -2.73 -13.32 3.06
N GLU A 86 -3.57 -13.10 4.09
CA GLU A 86 -3.25 -12.19 5.19
C GLU A 86 -1.95 -12.59 5.90
N ARG A 87 -1.78 -13.89 6.21
CA ARG A 87 -0.57 -14.40 6.87
C ARG A 87 0.67 -14.30 5.98
N ALA A 88 0.53 -14.53 4.68
CA ALA A 88 1.60 -14.39 3.70
C ALA A 88 2.07 -12.95 3.57
N ILE A 89 1.15 -11.97 3.45
CA ILE A 89 1.49 -10.54 3.43
C ILE A 89 2.18 -10.13 4.73
N LYS A 90 1.66 -10.55 5.89
CA LYS A 90 2.30 -10.30 7.19
C LYS A 90 3.73 -10.87 7.25
N PHE A 91 3.95 -12.07 6.73
CA PHE A 91 5.29 -12.66 6.63
C PHE A 91 6.23 -11.79 5.78
N LEU A 92 5.78 -11.37 4.58
CA LEU A 92 6.56 -10.53 3.67
C LEU A 92 6.97 -9.22 4.35
N CYS A 93 6.01 -8.49 4.91
CA CYS A 93 6.23 -7.22 5.60
C CYS A 93 7.11 -7.35 6.84
N ALA A 94 7.04 -8.47 7.57
CA ALA A 94 7.82 -8.66 8.79
C ALA A 94 9.26 -9.13 8.54
N LYS A 95 9.50 -9.95 7.51
CA LYS A 95 10.79 -10.64 7.34
C LYS A 95 11.67 -10.02 6.26
N LEU A 96 11.11 -9.56 5.15
CA LEU A 96 11.92 -9.03 4.04
C LEU A 96 12.72 -7.78 4.40
N PRO A 97 12.22 -6.80 5.19
CA PRO A 97 13.02 -5.63 5.56
C PRO A 97 14.30 -5.94 6.34
N SER A 98 14.40 -7.13 6.94
CA SER A 98 15.58 -7.60 7.67
C SER A 98 16.60 -8.34 6.80
N MET A 99 16.31 -8.55 5.52
CA MET A 99 17.19 -9.27 4.59
C MET A 99 18.33 -8.36 4.11
N GLY A 100 19.53 -8.91 3.99
CA GLY A 100 20.69 -8.20 3.48
C GLY A 100 20.65 -8.03 1.95
N ALA A 101 21.54 -7.18 1.44
CA ALA A 101 21.63 -6.88 0.00
C ALA A 101 22.09 -8.08 -0.84
N GLU A 102 22.67 -9.11 -0.22
CA GLU A 102 23.00 -10.39 -0.82
C GLU A 102 21.76 -11.23 -1.18
N VAL A 103 20.66 -11.02 -0.46
CA VAL A 103 19.36 -11.66 -0.73
C VAL A 103 18.47 -10.75 -1.57
N LEU A 104 18.30 -9.50 -1.14
CA LEU A 104 17.55 -8.47 -1.87
C LEU A 104 18.43 -7.83 -2.95
N THR A 105 18.79 -8.67 -3.93
CA THR A 105 19.48 -8.21 -5.13
C THR A 105 18.54 -7.35 -5.99
N LYS A 106 19.09 -6.61 -6.96
CA LYS A 106 18.30 -5.79 -7.87
C LYS A 106 17.18 -6.59 -8.56
N GLU A 107 17.49 -7.79 -9.06
CA GLU A 107 16.51 -8.66 -9.72
C GLU A 107 15.38 -9.09 -8.77
N VAL A 108 15.71 -9.39 -7.51
CA VAL A 108 14.74 -9.78 -6.49
C VAL A 108 13.87 -8.59 -6.08
N GLU A 109 14.44 -7.40 -5.92
CA GLU A 109 13.66 -6.19 -5.68
C GLU A 109 12.72 -5.86 -6.86
N GLU A 110 13.18 -6.01 -8.11
CA GLU A 110 12.35 -5.79 -9.30
C GLU A 110 11.18 -6.77 -9.35
N PHE A 111 11.45 -8.05 -9.08
CA PHE A 111 10.42 -9.07 -8.98
C PHE A 111 9.41 -8.77 -7.85
N LEU A 112 9.90 -8.47 -6.65
CA LEU A 112 9.07 -8.14 -5.49
C LEU A 112 8.19 -6.91 -5.76
N PHE A 113 8.76 -5.88 -6.38
CA PHE A 113 8.02 -4.67 -6.75
C PHE A 113 6.90 -4.99 -7.72
N GLN A 114 7.18 -5.75 -8.78
CA GLN A 114 6.17 -6.15 -9.78
C GLN A 114 5.05 -6.98 -9.17
N GLU A 115 5.36 -7.97 -8.33
CA GLU A 115 4.34 -8.81 -7.71
C GLU A 115 3.46 -8.00 -6.74
N CYS A 116 4.05 -7.14 -5.91
CA CYS A 116 3.28 -6.24 -5.04
C CYS A 116 2.35 -5.32 -5.85
N CYS A 117 2.82 -4.76 -6.98
CA CYS A 117 2.00 -3.90 -7.85
C CYS A 117 0.77 -4.67 -8.38
N LYS A 118 0.94 -5.93 -8.79
CA LYS A 118 -0.17 -6.78 -9.24
C LYS A 118 -1.16 -7.04 -8.12
N VAL A 119 -0.66 -7.40 -6.93
CA VAL A 119 -1.52 -7.64 -5.75
C VAL A 119 -2.31 -6.38 -5.42
N MET A 120 -1.69 -5.20 -5.46
CA MET A 120 -2.32 -3.92 -5.17
C MET A 120 -3.42 -3.49 -6.14
N GLN A 121 -3.72 -4.25 -7.20
CA GLN A 121 -4.90 -4.01 -8.03
C GLN A 121 -6.21 -4.42 -7.33
N ASP A 122 -6.14 -5.34 -6.37
CA ASP A 122 -7.27 -5.82 -5.57
C ASP A 122 -6.83 -6.08 -4.12
N VAL A 123 -6.92 -5.04 -3.30
CA VAL A 123 -6.46 -5.04 -1.91
C VAL A 123 -7.42 -4.29 -1.00
N THR A 124 -7.47 -4.70 0.26
CA THR A 124 -8.03 -3.86 1.32
C THR A 124 -7.13 -2.66 1.62
N GLY A 125 -7.67 -1.62 2.28
CA GLY A 125 -6.86 -0.47 2.70
C GLY A 125 -5.69 -0.87 3.63
N GLN A 126 -5.87 -1.88 4.48
CA GLN A 126 -4.82 -2.36 5.38
C GLN A 126 -3.69 -3.07 4.60
N GLU A 127 -4.06 -3.92 3.63
CA GLU A 127 -3.10 -4.59 2.75
C GLU A 127 -2.33 -3.56 1.91
N PHE A 128 -3.04 -2.59 1.31
CA PHE A 128 -2.42 -1.49 0.56
C PHE A 128 -1.36 -0.77 1.39
N THR A 129 -1.69 -0.40 2.63
CA THR A 129 -0.76 0.27 3.55
C THR A 129 0.45 -0.60 3.87
N SER A 130 0.24 -1.90 4.12
CA SER A 130 1.30 -2.85 4.46
C SER A 130 2.27 -3.06 3.28
N LEU A 131 1.74 -3.16 2.06
CA LEU A 131 2.52 -3.34 0.85
C LEU A 131 3.25 -2.06 0.44
N MET A 132 2.62 -0.88 0.56
CA MET A 132 3.27 0.41 0.35
C MET A 132 4.45 0.59 1.31
N GLN A 133 4.29 0.21 2.59
CA GLN A 133 5.36 0.24 3.57
C GLN A 133 6.50 -0.73 3.19
N LEU A 134 6.18 -1.95 2.77
CA LEU A 134 7.18 -2.93 2.31
C LEU A 134 7.98 -2.38 1.11
N LEU A 135 7.29 -1.86 0.09
CA LEU A 135 7.93 -1.32 -1.11
C LEU A 135 8.78 -0.09 -0.81
N SER A 136 8.37 0.76 0.14
CA SER A 136 9.12 1.95 0.55
C SER A 136 10.55 1.65 1.03
N GLY A 137 10.80 0.41 1.49
CA GLY A 137 12.11 -0.05 1.95
C GLY A 137 13.06 -0.47 0.82
N LEU A 138 12.55 -0.70 -0.40
CA LEU A 138 13.36 -1.16 -1.53
C LEU A 138 14.17 -0.02 -2.15
N LYS A 139 15.33 -0.34 -2.73
CA LYS A 139 16.15 0.67 -3.43
C LYS A 139 15.44 1.20 -4.66
N LEU A 140 14.65 0.36 -5.34
CA LEU A 140 13.81 0.79 -6.47
C LEU A 140 12.85 1.93 -6.11
N ALA A 141 12.23 1.88 -4.92
CA ALA A 141 11.32 2.91 -4.44
C ALA A 141 12.02 4.25 -4.09
N LYS A 142 13.36 4.31 -4.17
CA LYS A 142 14.15 5.54 -4.03
C LYS A 142 14.48 6.19 -5.37
N THR A 143 14.18 5.52 -6.48
CA THR A 143 14.36 6.07 -7.84
C THR A 143 13.12 6.83 -8.27
N ILE A 144 13.27 7.83 -9.13
CA ILE A 144 12.14 8.60 -9.69
C ILE A 144 11.09 7.68 -10.33
N PRO A 145 11.45 6.70 -11.20
CA PRO A 145 10.45 5.79 -11.78
C PRO A 145 9.71 4.93 -10.73
N GLY A 146 10.42 4.46 -9.70
CA GLY A 146 9.80 3.69 -8.62
C GLY A 146 8.84 4.53 -7.77
N GLN A 147 9.24 5.76 -7.42
CA GLN A 147 8.39 6.71 -6.72
C GLN A 147 7.15 7.07 -7.54
N GLN A 148 7.33 7.32 -8.84
CA GLN A 148 6.23 7.59 -9.77
C GLN A 148 5.25 6.41 -9.82
N ALA A 149 5.74 5.17 -9.93
CA ALA A 149 4.89 3.98 -9.91
C ALA A 149 4.09 3.84 -8.60
N LEU A 150 4.67 4.14 -7.45
CA LEU A 150 3.97 4.13 -6.16
C LEU A 150 2.89 5.21 -6.06
N VAL A 151 3.16 6.40 -6.61
CA VAL A 151 2.19 7.49 -6.70
C VAL A 151 1.04 7.14 -7.65
N ASP A 152 1.34 6.53 -8.80
CA ASP A 152 0.32 6.09 -9.75
C ASP A 152 -0.56 4.98 -9.18
N LEU A 153 0.01 4.01 -8.44
CA LEU A 153 -0.77 3.01 -7.70
C LEU A 153 -1.71 3.65 -6.68
N ALA A 154 -1.23 4.63 -5.91
CA ALA A 154 -2.07 5.35 -4.95
C ALA A 154 -3.17 6.17 -5.64
N ALA A 155 -2.89 6.72 -6.83
CA ALA A 155 -3.89 7.43 -7.63
C ALA A 155 -4.96 6.49 -8.21
N GLU A 156 -4.55 5.31 -8.68
CA GLU A 156 -5.46 4.26 -9.14
C GLU A 156 -6.33 3.75 -7.98
N GLN A 157 -5.74 3.46 -6.82
CA GLN A 157 -6.48 3.07 -5.62
C GLN A 157 -7.43 4.17 -5.13
N ALA A 158 -7.04 5.44 -5.23
CA ALA A 158 -7.91 6.55 -4.88
C ALA A 158 -9.04 6.81 -5.90
N ASP A 159 -9.08 6.07 -7.01
CA ASP A 159 -10.06 6.26 -8.09
C ASP A 159 -10.09 7.71 -8.63
N LEU A 160 -8.92 8.36 -8.71
CA LEU A 160 -8.83 9.76 -9.14
C LEU A 160 -9.45 9.97 -10.52
N GLY A 161 -10.21 11.06 -10.64
CA GLY A 161 -10.92 11.43 -11.88
C GLY A 161 -12.36 10.92 -11.97
N LYS A 162 -12.81 10.09 -11.03
CA LYS A 162 -14.23 9.77 -10.84
C LYS A 162 -14.87 10.72 -9.82
N PRO A 163 -16.18 11.03 -9.91
CA PRO A 163 -16.84 11.83 -8.87
C PRO A 163 -16.82 11.12 -7.50
N LEU A 164 -16.62 11.90 -6.43
CA LEU A 164 -16.48 11.36 -5.07
C LEU A 164 -17.82 10.77 -4.57
N GLY A 165 -17.82 9.46 -4.26
CA GLY A 165 -18.99 8.75 -3.73
C GLY A 165 -19.95 8.16 -4.78
N GLU A 166 -19.56 8.09 -6.06
CA GLU A 166 -20.38 7.47 -7.12
C GLU A 166 -20.04 5.98 -7.40
N SER A 167 -19.17 5.37 -6.58
CA SER A 167 -18.86 3.95 -6.67
C SER A 167 -20.04 3.10 -6.16
N GLY A 168 -21.04 2.85 -7.01
CA GLY A 168 -22.10 1.86 -6.74
C GLY A 168 -23.56 2.29 -6.96
N GLY A 169 -23.81 3.49 -7.51
CA GLY A 169 -25.18 3.99 -7.73
C GLY A 169 -25.72 4.80 -6.54
N ALA A 170 -26.51 5.83 -6.85
CA ALA A 170 -27.12 6.82 -5.94
C ALA A 170 -26.25 7.14 -4.70
N GLY A 171 -25.22 7.96 -4.89
CA GLY A 171 -24.29 8.38 -3.83
C GLY A 171 -25.01 8.94 -2.61
N ASP A 172 -25.16 8.11 -1.59
CA ASP A 172 -25.60 8.53 -0.28
C ASP A 172 -24.42 9.14 0.52
N ALA A 173 -24.73 9.80 1.63
CA ALA A 173 -23.72 10.45 2.46
C ALA A 173 -22.68 9.47 3.02
N SER A 174 -23.03 8.20 3.22
CA SER A 174 -22.13 7.16 3.74
C SER A 174 -21.05 6.81 2.70
N SER A 175 -21.45 6.61 1.44
CA SER A 175 -20.54 6.30 0.34
C SER A 175 -19.51 7.42 0.12
N ARG A 176 -19.92 8.68 0.27
CA ARG A 176 -18.99 9.82 0.17
C ARG A 176 -17.97 9.83 1.32
N THR A 177 -18.39 9.57 2.56
CA THR A 177 -17.48 9.53 3.71
C THR A 177 -16.43 8.42 3.55
N GLU A 178 -16.84 7.24 3.10
CA GLU A 178 -15.93 6.13 2.82
C GLU A 178 -14.95 6.45 1.68
N ALA A 179 -15.44 7.04 0.58
CA ALA A 179 -14.60 7.49 -0.53
C ALA A 179 -13.58 8.55 -0.09
N LEU A 180 -13.98 9.49 0.76
CA LEU A 180 -13.09 10.50 1.32
C LEU A 180 -12.03 9.87 2.23
N ALA A 181 -12.40 8.94 3.10
CA ALA A 181 -11.46 8.22 3.96
C ALA A 181 -10.43 7.43 3.14
N LYS A 182 -10.88 6.75 2.07
CA LYS A 182 -10.02 6.05 1.10
C LYS A 182 -9.05 7.02 0.41
N LEU A 183 -9.55 8.17 -0.06
CA LEU A 183 -8.73 9.20 -0.71
C LEU A 183 -7.66 9.75 0.24
N VAL A 184 -8.03 10.11 1.47
CA VAL A 184 -7.11 10.58 2.50
C VAL A 184 -6.04 9.52 2.79
N GLN A 185 -6.43 8.25 2.93
CA GLN A 185 -5.49 7.15 3.13
C GLN A 185 -4.50 7.01 1.95
N CYS A 186 -4.98 7.09 0.71
CA CYS A 186 -4.13 7.01 -0.48
C CYS A 186 -3.16 8.19 -0.57
N ILE A 187 -3.63 9.41 -0.30
CA ILE A 187 -2.77 10.60 -0.23
C ILE A 187 -1.66 10.38 0.81
N ARG A 188 -1.98 9.88 2.01
CA ARG A 188 -0.98 9.62 3.06
C ARG A 188 0.09 8.63 2.63
N GLN A 189 -0.27 7.63 1.82
CA GLN A 189 0.71 6.69 1.26
C GLN A 189 1.54 7.32 0.14
N ALA A 190 0.97 8.21 -0.68
CA ALA A 190 1.66 8.87 -1.79
C ALA A 190 2.59 10.03 -1.33
N LEU A 191 2.22 10.71 -0.25
CA LEU A 191 2.84 11.95 0.22
C LEU A 191 4.38 11.90 0.35
N PRO A 192 4.99 10.82 0.89
CA PRO A 192 6.45 10.73 1.01
C PRO A 192 7.20 10.69 -0.34
N TYR A 193 6.50 10.46 -1.45
CA TYR A 193 7.09 10.27 -2.78
C TYR A 193 6.98 11.51 -3.67
N PHE A 194 6.18 12.51 -3.30
CA PHE A 194 6.10 13.75 -4.06
C PHE A 194 7.43 14.52 -4.00
N SER A 195 7.81 15.07 -5.14
CA SER A 195 9.05 15.83 -5.31
C SER A 195 8.95 16.73 -6.55
N PRO A 196 9.94 17.59 -6.84
CA PRO A 196 9.96 18.33 -8.11
C PRO A 196 9.93 17.44 -9.37
N TYR A 197 10.24 16.14 -9.23
CA TYR A 197 10.26 15.17 -10.32
C TYR A 197 9.08 14.19 -10.31
N VAL A 198 8.33 14.13 -9.21
CA VAL A 198 7.18 13.23 -9.03
C VAL A 198 6.00 14.07 -8.56
N SER A 199 5.07 14.32 -9.47
CA SER A 199 4.03 15.33 -9.30
C SER A 199 2.85 14.86 -8.44
N SER A 200 2.30 15.79 -7.66
CA SER A 200 1.04 15.63 -6.92
C SER A 200 -0.20 16.14 -7.69
N ALA A 201 -0.04 16.60 -8.94
CA ALA A 201 -1.06 17.35 -9.67
C ALA A 201 -2.43 16.64 -9.76
N LYS A 202 -2.46 15.33 -10.01
CA LYS A 202 -3.70 14.55 -10.05
C LYS A 202 -4.46 14.61 -8.72
N PHE A 203 -3.75 14.48 -7.60
CA PHE A 203 -4.34 14.53 -6.26
C PHE A 203 -4.82 15.94 -5.92
N VAL A 204 -4.02 16.96 -6.24
CA VAL A 204 -4.37 18.37 -6.00
C VAL A 204 -5.61 18.76 -6.82
N ALA A 205 -5.64 18.43 -8.10
CA ALA A 205 -6.79 18.70 -8.96
C ALA A 205 -8.06 18.02 -8.41
N HIS A 206 -7.95 16.75 -8.03
CA HIS A 206 -9.08 16.00 -7.50
C HIS A 206 -9.59 16.57 -6.17
N LEU A 207 -8.69 16.90 -5.21
CA LEU A 207 -9.09 17.56 -3.96
C LEU A 207 -9.78 18.89 -4.21
N CYS A 208 -9.20 19.73 -5.07
CA CYS A 208 -9.75 21.05 -5.37
C CYS A 208 -11.13 20.94 -6.02
N GLN A 209 -11.33 20.02 -6.97
CA GLN A 209 -12.55 19.95 -7.77
C GLN A 209 -13.66 19.12 -7.11
N GLN A 210 -13.30 18.06 -6.37
CA GLN A 210 -14.28 17.08 -5.84
C GLN A 210 -14.50 17.21 -4.33
N VAL A 211 -13.55 17.77 -3.59
CA VAL A 211 -13.60 17.81 -2.12
C VAL A 211 -13.86 19.23 -1.60
N LEU A 212 -13.07 20.23 -2.02
CA LEU A 212 -13.22 21.61 -1.52
C LEU A 212 -14.62 22.23 -1.68
N PRO A 213 -15.33 22.03 -2.81
CA PRO A 213 -16.67 22.62 -3.00
C PRO A 213 -17.74 21.91 -2.15
N GLY A 214 -17.44 20.71 -1.66
CA GLY A 214 -18.36 19.91 -0.86
C GLY A 214 -18.40 20.33 0.60
N GLN A 215 -19.48 19.97 1.29
CA GLN A 215 -19.51 20.00 2.74
C GLN A 215 -18.73 18.78 3.25
N VAL A 216 -17.56 19.05 3.83
CA VAL A 216 -16.88 18.08 4.69
C VAL A 216 -17.69 17.96 5.99
N THR A 217 -17.73 16.77 6.58
CA THR A 217 -18.61 16.43 7.70
C THR A 217 -18.28 17.16 9.00
N THR A 218 -17.01 17.52 9.22
CA THR A 218 -16.56 18.24 10.43
C THR A 218 -15.42 19.23 10.15
N ASP A 219 -15.24 20.20 11.05
CA ASP A 219 -14.11 21.15 11.00
C ASP A 219 -12.74 20.44 11.08
N ALA A 220 -12.66 19.36 11.86
CA ALA A 220 -11.45 18.57 12.02
C ALA A 220 -11.03 17.87 10.71
N GLU A 221 -11.98 17.24 10.03
CA GLU A 221 -11.75 16.62 8.72
C GLU A 221 -11.43 17.67 7.66
N THR A 222 -12.10 18.82 7.70
CA THR A 222 -11.81 19.96 6.80
C THR A 222 -10.36 20.39 6.97
N LEU A 223 -9.90 20.56 8.22
CA LEU A 223 -8.52 20.94 8.52
C LEU A 223 -7.52 19.87 8.06
N GLU A 224 -7.83 18.59 8.23
CA GLU A 224 -6.98 17.50 7.75
C GLU A 224 -6.80 17.53 6.23
N ILE A 225 -7.88 17.70 5.48
CA ILE A 225 -7.85 17.80 4.02
C ILE A 225 -7.04 19.02 3.56
N LEU A 226 -7.25 20.17 4.20
CA LEU A 226 -6.52 21.39 3.88
C LEU A 226 -5.02 21.26 4.16
N LYS A 227 -4.62 20.56 5.23
CA LYS A 227 -3.21 20.24 5.50
C LYS A 227 -2.60 19.39 4.39
N LEU A 228 -3.29 18.30 4.01
CA LEU A 228 -2.83 17.44 2.91
C LEU A 228 -2.71 18.20 1.59
N LEU A 229 -3.69 19.05 1.27
CA LEU A 229 -3.65 19.91 0.09
C LEU A 229 -2.44 20.85 0.13
N ALA A 230 -2.19 21.49 1.27
CA ALA A 230 -1.05 22.40 1.43
C ALA A 230 0.31 21.68 1.32
N GLU A 231 0.43 20.46 1.82
CA GLU A 231 1.65 19.64 1.70
C GLU A 231 1.91 19.20 0.26
N MET A 232 0.85 18.92 -0.51
CA MET A 232 0.95 18.49 -1.90
C MET A 232 1.15 19.64 -2.89
N ALA A 233 0.59 20.83 -2.62
CA ALA A 233 0.56 21.95 -3.56
C ALA A 233 1.93 22.34 -4.14
N PRO A 234 3.05 22.36 -3.38
CA PRO A 234 4.37 22.69 -3.93
C PRO A 234 4.87 21.74 -5.03
N PHE A 235 4.31 20.54 -5.10
CA PHE A 235 4.69 19.49 -6.06
C PHE A 235 3.68 19.32 -7.19
N ALA A 236 2.66 20.19 -7.28
CA ALA A 236 1.60 20.14 -8.28
C ALA A 236 2.06 20.71 -9.64
N ALA A 237 3.09 20.09 -10.21
CA ALA A 237 3.62 20.43 -11.54
C ALA A 237 2.72 19.94 -12.69
N ASN A 238 2.81 20.57 -13.86
CA ASN A 238 2.16 20.13 -15.10
C ASN A 238 0.62 20.04 -15.08
N LEU A 239 -0.04 20.80 -14.20
CA LEU A 239 -1.48 21.05 -14.34
C LEU A 239 -1.75 21.76 -15.67
N SER A 240 -2.87 21.41 -16.32
CA SER A 240 -3.34 22.17 -17.48
C SER A 240 -3.65 23.61 -17.05
N ALA A 241 -3.56 24.57 -17.98
CA ALA A 241 -3.88 25.97 -17.66
C ALA A 241 -5.32 26.14 -17.15
N GLU A 242 -6.25 25.34 -17.70
CA GLU A 242 -7.65 25.30 -17.27
C GLU A 242 -7.77 24.73 -15.86
N ASP A 243 -7.19 23.56 -15.57
CA ASP A 243 -7.24 22.94 -14.25
C ASP A 243 -6.60 23.83 -13.18
N LEU A 244 -5.47 24.48 -13.50
CA LEU A 244 -4.79 25.39 -12.59
C LEU A 244 -5.69 26.57 -12.23
N GLN A 245 -6.32 27.21 -13.21
CA GLN A 245 -7.24 28.33 -12.98
C GLN A 245 -8.45 27.89 -12.14
N THR A 246 -9.04 26.74 -12.46
CA THR A 246 -10.16 26.18 -11.69
C THR A 246 -9.75 25.88 -10.25
N CYS A 247 -8.61 25.22 -10.04
CA CYS A 247 -8.11 24.91 -8.69
C CYS A 247 -7.85 26.18 -7.88
N LEU A 248 -7.16 27.17 -8.46
CA LEU A 248 -6.87 28.44 -7.78
C LEU A 248 -8.14 29.17 -7.39
N LYS A 249 -9.14 29.20 -8.27
CA LYS A 249 -10.44 29.81 -7.96
C LYS A 249 -11.12 29.11 -6.78
N LEU A 250 -11.20 27.77 -6.80
CA LEU A 250 -11.86 27.00 -5.73
C LEU A 250 -11.14 27.16 -4.39
N VAL A 251 -9.81 27.20 -4.38
CA VAL A 251 -9.02 27.49 -3.18
C VAL A 251 -9.26 28.91 -2.68
N PHE A 252 -9.30 29.89 -3.58
CA PHE A 252 -9.56 31.29 -3.23
C PHE A 252 -10.96 31.49 -2.64
N ASP A 253 -11.98 30.92 -3.28
CA ASP A 253 -13.36 30.99 -2.80
C ASP A 253 -13.47 30.35 -1.40
N LYS A 254 -12.83 29.19 -1.18
CA LYS A 254 -12.79 28.54 0.14
C LYS A 254 -12.06 29.37 1.19
N LEU A 255 -10.99 30.07 0.81
CA LEU A 255 -10.28 30.98 1.70
C LEU A 255 -11.18 32.15 2.13
N LEU A 256 -11.95 32.73 1.20
CA LEU A 256 -12.87 33.82 1.52
C LEU A 256 -13.97 33.40 2.51
N GLU A 257 -14.44 32.16 2.47
CA GLU A 257 -15.38 31.62 3.47
C GLU A 257 -14.80 31.64 4.89
N LEU A 258 -13.48 31.49 5.03
CA LEU A 258 -12.77 31.43 6.30
C LEU A 258 -12.18 32.79 6.74
N MET A 259 -12.23 33.81 5.88
CA MET A 259 -11.74 35.16 6.18
C MET A 259 -12.93 36.12 6.36
N PRO A 260 -13.36 36.38 7.61
CA PRO A 260 -14.47 37.30 7.85
C PRO A 260 -14.12 38.71 7.41
N LEU A 261 -15.15 39.48 7.06
CA LEU A 261 -15.00 40.91 6.81
C LEU A 261 -14.56 41.62 8.10
N PRO A 262 -13.86 42.76 7.97
CA PRO A 262 -13.58 43.63 9.11
C PRO A 262 -14.86 43.92 9.89
N PRO A 263 -14.81 43.99 11.23
CA PRO A 263 -15.98 44.36 12.02
C PRO A 263 -16.50 45.71 11.54
N ALA A 264 -17.82 45.79 11.30
CA ALA A 264 -18.46 47.03 10.89
C ALA A 264 -18.43 48.02 12.06
N GLY A 265 -17.44 48.91 12.07
CA GLY A 265 -17.35 50.01 13.04
C GLY A 265 -16.01 50.16 13.74
N GLU A 266 -14.97 50.52 12.98
CA GLU A 266 -13.99 51.51 13.45
C GLU A 266 -13.91 52.57 12.35
N GLU A 267 -14.95 53.40 12.26
CA GLU A 267 -14.76 54.75 11.75
C GLU A 267 -13.73 55.38 12.68
N THR A 268 -12.48 55.45 12.22
CA THR A 268 -11.45 56.29 12.83
C THR A 268 -12.01 57.70 12.91
N GLU A 269 -12.44 58.12 14.10
CA GLU A 269 -12.62 59.53 14.43
C GLU A 269 -11.30 60.25 14.11
N ASN A 270 -11.33 61.10 13.10
CA ASN A 270 -10.39 62.20 12.87
C ASN A 270 -11.17 63.39 12.33
#